data_AF-A0A529VMB5-F1
#
_entry.id   AF-A0A529VMB5-F1
#
_cell.length_a   1.000
_cell.length_b   1.000
_cell.length_c   1.000
_cell.angle_alpha   90.00
_cell.angle_beta   90.00
_cell.angle_gamma   90.00
#
_symmetry.space_group_name_H-M   'P 1'
#
loop_
_entity.id
_entity.type
_entity.pdbx_description
1 polymer ?
#
loop_
_entity_poly.entity_id
_entity_poly.type
_entity_poly.pdbx_seq_one_letter_code
_entity_poly.pdbx_strand_id
1 'polypeptide(L)'
;MTDISLRLDERLGRIHAMQRLGIEDDHEAQVFGQGLNFFHLENWYSVHAVIRNVLRVCGLYGRGRRNAGNVQVRTNHIASAKLPGQFEGFRILQLSDLHADMSRPAMDRVIELVADLDYDICVLTGDFRAKTFGPFEAALDGVARVRASLRGPLYGVLGNHDTVRMVPALEDMG
;
A
#
# COMPACT_ATOMS: atom_id res chain seq x y z
N MET A 1 -7.97 19.37 5.95
CA MET A 1 -7.60 19.49 4.52
C MET A 1 -6.60 20.61 4.26
N THR A 2 -6.75 21.80 4.84
CA THR A 2 -5.83 22.95 4.64
C THR A 2 -4.36 22.66 5.04
N ASP A 3 -4.14 21.78 6.01
CA ASP A 3 -2.80 21.39 6.49
C ASP A 3 -2.04 20.53 5.47
N ILE A 4 -2.70 19.54 4.86
CA ILE A 4 -2.07 18.61 3.90
C ILE A 4 -1.56 19.36 2.67
N SER A 5 -2.35 20.27 2.11
CA SER A 5 -1.95 21.02 0.91
C SER A 5 -0.72 21.89 1.16
N LEU A 6 -0.62 22.56 2.32
CA LEU A 6 0.54 23.38 2.67
C LEU A 6 1.81 22.53 2.82
N ARG A 7 1.69 21.38 3.50
CA ARG A 7 2.82 20.46 3.67
C ARG A 7 3.29 19.87 2.34
N LEU A 8 2.36 19.59 1.42
CA LEU A 8 2.70 19.16 0.07
C LEU A 8 3.39 20.27 -0.74
N ASP A 9 2.93 21.52 -0.60
CA ASP A 9 3.57 22.67 -1.25
C ASP A 9 5.02 22.87 -0.75
N GLU A 10 5.26 22.72 0.55
CA GLU A 10 6.60 22.77 1.14
C GLU A 10 7.48 21.61 0.66
N ARG A 11 6.90 20.41 0.55
CA ARG A 11 7.64 19.19 0.22
C ARG A 11 7.99 19.04 -1.25
N LEU A 12 7.04 19.34 -2.14
CA LEU A 12 7.15 19.10 -3.59
C LEU A 12 7.35 20.40 -4.39
N GLY A 13 7.12 21.54 -3.75
CA GLY A 13 6.92 22.82 -4.43
C GLY A 13 5.47 22.97 -4.91
N ARG A 14 4.89 24.14 -4.65
CA ARG A 14 3.48 24.46 -4.94
C ARG A 14 3.00 24.05 -6.33
N ILE A 15 3.79 24.30 -7.37
CA ILE A 15 3.39 23.96 -8.75
C ILE A 15 3.25 22.44 -8.94
N HIS A 16 4.22 21.66 -8.47
CA HIS A 16 4.18 20.19 -8.59
C HIS A 16 3.09 19.59 -7.70
N ALA A 17 2.91 20.11 -6.48
CA ALA A 17 1.84 19.69 -5.59
C ALA A 17 0.46 19.91 -6.23
N MET A 18 0.21 21.11 -6.78
CA MET A 18 -1.04 21.41 -7.50
C MET A 18 -1.24 20.51 -8.73
N GLN A 19 -0.20 20.31 -9.55
CA GLN A 19 -0.28 19.43 -10.72
C GLN A 19 -0.62 17.99 -10.32
N ARG A 20 0.04 17.46 -9.29
CA ARG A 20 -0.18 16.09 -8.84
C ARG A 20 -1.58 15.90 -8.27
N LEU A 21 -2.05 16.84 -7.44
CA LEU A 21 -3.40 16.81 -6.88
C LEU A 21 -4.47 16.89 -7.99
N GLY A 22 -4.26 17.76 -8.98
CA GLY A 22 -5.16 17.86 -10.14
C GLY A 22 -5.28 16.56 -10.93
N ILE A 23 -4.15 15.88 -11.19
CA ILE A 23 -4.15 14.57 -11.87
C ILE A 23 -4.95 13.51 -11.08
N GLU A 24 -4.79 13.48 -9.76
CA GLU A 24 -5.52 12.53 -8.90
C GLU A 24 -7.01 12.85 -8.83
N ASP A 25 -7.37 14.14 -8.76
CA ASP A 25 -8.76 14.59 -8.70
C ASP A 25 -9.49 14.32 -10.04
N ASP A 26 -8.83 14.54 -11.17
CA ASP A 26 -9.35 14.20 -12.50
C ASP A 26 -9.56 12.69 -12.63
N HIS A 27 -8.62 11.88 -12.13
CA HIS A 27 -8.76 10.42 -12.12
C HIS A 27 -9.93 9.97 -11.26
N GLU A 28 -10.06 10.52 -10.05
CA GLU A 28 -11.16 10.22 -9.14
C GLU A 28 -12.52 10.66 -9.75
N ALA A 29 -12.57 11.84 -10.37
CA ALA A 29 -13.75 12.33 -11.09
C ALA A 29 -14.14 11.45 -12.28
N GLN A 30 -13.19 10.84 -12.99
CA GLN A 30 -13.49 9.84 -14.04
C GLN A 30 -14.06 8.55 -13.47
N VAL A 31 -13.54 8.09 -12.32
CA VAL A 31 -14.02 6.87 -11.65
C VAL A 31 -15.45 7.07 -11.12
N PHE A 32 -15.78 8.26 -10.59
CA PHE A 32 -17.12 8.60 -10.11
C PHE A 32 -18.07 9.10 -11.22
N GLY A 33 -17.53 9.76 -12.23
CA GLY A 33 -18.24 10.34 -13.38
C GLY A 33 -18.50 9.29 -14.46
N GLN A 34 -19.36 8.32 -14.16
CA GLN A 34 -19.90 7.43 -15.17
C GLN A 34 -20.72 8.24 -16.17
N GLY A 35 -20.25 8.30 -17.43
CA GLY A 35 -21.01 8.84 -18.56
C GLY A 35 -22.39 8.21 -18.66
N LEU A 36 -23.36 9.04 -19.07
CA LEU A 36 -24.78 8.72 -19.26
C LEU A 36 -25.03 7.69 -20.38
N ASN A 37 -24.62 6.43 -20.21
CA ASN A 37 -24.99 5.34 -21.10
C ASN A 37 -25.78 4.25 -20.34
N PHE A 38 -27.10 4.36 -20.50
CA PHE A 38 -28.17 3.72 -19.73
C PHE A 38 -28.43 2.22 -20.04
N PHE A 39 -27.40 1.38 -20.25
CA PHE A 39 -27.60 -0.07 -20.43
C PHE A 39 -26.48 -0.93 -19.82
N HIS A 40 -26.65 -1.33 -18.54
CA HIS A 40 -25.77 -2.32 -17.88
C HIS A 40 -26.60 -3.39 -17.13
N LEU A 41 -26.80 -4.57 -17.76
CA LEU A 41 -27.07 -5.84 -17.05
C LEU A 41 -25.90 -6.23 -16.11
N GLU A 42 -24.76 -5.59 -16.33
CA GLU A 42 -23.45 -5.76 -15.72
C GLU A 42 -23.28 -4.94 -14.42
N ASN A 43 -24.37 -4.37 -13.89
CA ASN A 43 -24.33 -3.57 -12.66
C ASN A 43 -23.89 -4.47 -11.48
N TRP A 44 -22.60 -4.32 -11.18
CA TRP A 44 -21.62 -5.30 -10.74
C TRP A 44 -21.83 -5.93 -9.36
N TYR A 45 -22.80 -5.47 -8.57
CA TYR A 45 -22.96 -5.95 -7.19
C TYR A 45 -23.44 -7.40 -7.12
N SER A 46 -24.35 -7.79 -8.01
CA SER A 46 -24.90 -9.16 -8.06
C SER A 46 -23.85 -10.17 -8.49
N VAL A 47 -23.01 -9.84 -9.47
CA VAL A 47 -21.94 -10.73 -9.95
C VAL A 47 -20.85 -10.91 -8.88
N HIS A 48 -20.41 -9.83 -8.22
CA HIS A 48 -19.45 -9.95 -7.12
C HIS A 48 -20.03 -10.76 -5.95
N ALA A 49 -21.32 -10.59 -5.63
CA ALA A 49 -21.99 -11.38 -4.61
C ALA A 49 -22.10 -12.86 -5.01
N VAL A 50 -22.48 -13.16 -6.26
CA VAL A 50 -22.54 -14.52 -6.80
C VAL A 50 -21.17 -15.18 -6.77
N ILE A 51 -20.12 -14.53 -7.29
CA ILE A 51 -18.73 -15.04 -7.26
C ILE A 51 -18.31 -15.31 -5.82
N ARG A 52 -18.54 -14.35 -4.90
CA ARG A 52 -18.20 -14.51 -3.49
C ARG A 52 -18.92 -15.70 -2.86
N ASN A 53 -20.21 -15.86 -3.13
CA ASN A 53 -21.02 -16.94 -2.57
C ASN A 53 -20.62 -18.31 -3.16
N VAL A 54 -20.37 -18.40 -4.46
CA VAL A 54 -19.84 -19.62 -5.11
C VAL A 54 -18.49 -19.99 -4.50
N LEU A 55 -17.57 -19.02 -4.36
CA LEU A 55 -16.28 -19.26 -3.70
C LEU A 55 -16.45 -19.73 -2.24
N ARG A 56 -17.45 -19.21 -1.52
CA ARG A 56 -17.76 -19.64 -0.14
C ARG A 56 -18.27 -21.08 -0.11
N VAL A 57 -19.27 -21.41 -0.94
CA VAL A 57 -19.87 -22.76 -1.00
C VAL A 57 -18.84 -23.80 -1.44
N CYS A 58 -17.96 -23.47 -2.39
CA CYS A 58 -16.87 -24.35 -2.81
C CYS A 58 -15.67 -24.36 -1.85
N GLY A 59 -15.72 -23.64 -0.71
CA GLY A 59 -14.64 -23.55 0.29
C GLY A 59 -13.41 -22.74 -0.15
N LEU A 60 -13.36 -22.25 -1.39
CA LEU A 60 -12.27 -21.48 -1.97
C LEU A 60 -12.11 -20.09 -1.33
N TYR A 61 -13.21 -19.47 -0.87
CA TYR A 61 -13.15 -18.17 -0.20
C TYR A 61 -12.33 -18.24 1.09
N GLY A 62 -12.60 -19.25 1.93
CA GLY A 62 -11.84 -19.47 3.17
C GLY A 62 -10.38 -19.80 2.89
N ARG A 63 -10.10 -20.62 1.87
CA ARG A 63 -8.74 -20.90 1.40
C ARG A 63 -8.03 -19.62 0.94
N GLY A 64 -8.69 -18.78 0.15
CA GLY A 64 -8.16 -17.50 -0.32
C GLY A 64 -7.82 -16.55 0.83
N ARG A 65 -8.69 -16.45 1.84
CA ARG A 65 -8.42 -15.64 3.04
C ARG A 65 -7.24 -16.17 3.85
N ARG A 66 -7.11 -17.50 4.01
CA ARG A 66 -5.95 -18.12 4.66
C ARG A 66 -4.67 -17.88 3.86
N ASN A 67 -4.72 -18.00 2.54
CA ASN A 67 -3.58 -17.72 1.67
C ASN A 67 -3.15 -16.25 1.76
N ALA A 68 -4.10 -15.32 1.75
CA ALA A 68 -3.82 -13.89 1.90
C ALA A 68 -3.21 -13.54 3.26
N GLY A 69 -3.56 -14.28 4.32
CA GLY A 69 -2.95 -14.14 5.65
C GLY A 69 -1.63 -14.91 5.83
N ASN A 70 -1.27 -15.80 4.91
CA ASN A 70 -0.05 -16.60 4.97
C ASN A 70 1.15 -15.81 4.44
N VAL A 71 1.46 -14.70 5.12
CA VAL A 71 2.64 -13.89 4.84
C VAL A 71 3.89 -14.67 5.26
N GLN A 72 4.92 -14.61 4.43
CA GLN A 72 6.17 -15.35 4.60
C GLN A 72 7.36 -14.43 4.35
N VAL A 73 8.43 -14.64 5.12
CA VAL A 73 9.73 -14.01 4.84
C VAL A 73 10.41 -14.81 3.73
N ARG A 74 10.92 -14.11 2.72
CA ARG A 74 11.75 -14.69 1.66
C ARG A 74 13.09 -13.97 1.62
N THR A 75 14.17 -14.73 1.81
CA THR A 75 15.53 -14.21 1.72
C THR A 75 16.05 -14.42 0.31
N ASN A 76 16.40 -13.34 -0.38
CA ASN A 76 17.00 -13.38 -1.71
C ASN A 76 18.44 -12.87 -1.62
N HIS A 77 19.41 -13.70 -2.01
CA HIS A 77 20.81 -13.29 -2.05
C HIS A 77 21.12 -12.63 -3.40
N ILE A 78 21.56 -11.38 -3.35
CA ILE A 78 21.94 -10.60 -4.54
C ILE A 78 23.46 -10.49 -4.55
N ALA A 79 24.09 -11.04 -5.60
CA ALA A 79 25.52 -10.96 -5.80
C ALA A 79 25.82 -10.33 -7.16
N SER A 80 26.79 -9.40 -7.19
CA SER A 80 27.22 -8.75 -8.42
C SER A 80 28.65 -8.25 -8.28
N ALA A 81 29.50 -8.52 -9.27
CA ALA A 81 30.87 -8.01 -9.31
C ALA A 81 30.97 -6.47 -9.37
N LYS A 82 29.84 -5.79 -9.65
CA LYS A 82 29.75 -4.33 -9.67
C LYS A 82 29.35 -3.73 -8.32
N LEU A 83 28.96 -4.55 -7.34
CA LEU A 83 28.62 -4.06 -6.00
C LEU A 83 29.90 -3.78 -5.20
N PRO A 84 30.04 -2.60 -4.58
CA PRO A 84 31.13 -2.34 -3.66
C PRO A 84 31.16 -3.38 -2.52
N GLY A 85 32.35 -3.81 -2.11
CA GLY A 85 32.51 -4.81 -1.04
C GLY A 85 31.95 -4.38 0.32
N GLN A 86 31.65 -3.09 0.51
CA GLN A 86 30.99 -2.56 1.71
C GLN A 86 29.54 -3.07 1.87
N PHE A 87 28.93 -3.58 0.80
CA PHE A 87 27.59 -4.18 0.83
C PHE A 87 27.61 -5.69 1.13
N GLU A 88 28.78 -6.29 1.36
CA GLU A 88 28.86 -7.70 1.76
C GLU A 88 28.14 -7.90 3.10
N GLY A 89 27.16 -8.81 3.11
CA GLY A 89 26.31 -9.04 4.29
C GLY A 89 25.30 -7.94 4.60
N PHE A 90 25.22 -6.88 3.78
CA PHE A 90 24.21 -5.83 3.95
C PHE A 90 22.81 -6.36 3.63
N ARG A 91 21.86 -6.12 4.54
CA ARG A 91 20.51 -6.67 4.50
C ARG A 91 19.47 -5.56 4.37
N ILE A 92 18.62 -5.72 3.36
CA ILE A 92 17.48 -4.84 3.12
C ILE A 92 16.21 -5.62 3.42
N LEU A 93 15.42 -5.13 4.38
CA LEU A 93 14.03 -5.55 4.51
C LEU A 93 13.19 -4.76 3.49
N GLN A 94 12.56 -5.44 2.55
CA GLN A 94 11.65 -4.81 1.60
C GLN A 94 10.21 -5.24 1.87
N LEU A 95 9.32 -4.27 2.05
CA LEU A 95 7.87 -4.46 2.11
C LEU A 95 7.22 -3.68 0.97
N SER A 96 6.30 -4.31 0.25
CA SER A 96 5.60 -3.76 -0.91
C SER A 96 4.14 -4.22 -0.90
N ASP A 97 3.26 -3.49 -1.58
CA ASP A 97 1.88 -3.89 -1.85
C ASP A 97 1.14 -4.29 -0.57
N LEU A 98 1.36 -3.52 0.50
CA LEU A 98 0.84 -3.83 1.83
C LEU A 98 -0.69 -3.88 1.83
N HIS A 99 -1.34 -2.99 1.06
CA HIS A 99 -2.78 -2.79 1.03
C HIS A 99 -3.38 -2.94 2.44
N ALA A 100 -2.87 -2.14 3.37
CA ALA A 100 -2.94 -2.36 4.82
C ALA A 100 -4.38 -2.33 5.37
N ASP A 101 -5.32 -1.84 4.57
CA ASP A 101 -6.76 -1.80 4.81
C ASP A 101 -7.52 -3.07 4.36
N MET A 102 -6.89 -4.01 3.64
CA MET A 102 -7.57 -5.23 3.13
C MET A 102 -7.63 -6.40 4.11
N SER A 103 -6.57 -6.60 4.89
CA SER A 103 -6.38 -7.82 5.68
C SER A 103 -5.62 -7.57 6.96
N ARG A 104 -6.38 -7.34 8.04
CA ARG A 104 -5.84 -7.26 9.40
C ARG A 104 -4.97 -8.48 9.78
N PRO A 105 -5.37 -9.74 9.51
CA PRO A 105 -4.51 -10.89 9.80
C PRO A 105 -3.18 -10.90 9.03
N ALA A 106 -3.15 -10.39 7.80
CA ALA A 106 -1.90 -10.30 7.03
C ALA A 106 -0.96 -9.27 7.65
N MET A 107 -1.48 -8.08 8.03
CA MET A 107 -0.67 -7.04 8.68
C MET A 107 -0.18 -7.47 10.06
N ASP A 108 -1.01 -8.18 10.84
CA ASP A 108 -0.59 -8.74 12.11
C ASP A 108 0.53 -9.78 11.90
N ARG A 109 0.44 -10.60 10.85
CA ARG A 109 1.50 -11.54 10.49
C ARG A 109 2.79 -10.84 10.04
N VAL A 110 2.69 -9.74 9.29
CA VAL A 110 3.86 -8.90 8.93
C VAL A 110 4.54 -8.42 10.21
N ILE A 111 3.77 -7.83 11.13
CA ILE A 111 4.27 -7.31 12.42
C ILE A 111 5.02 -8.40 13.21
N GLU A 112 4.42 -9.59 13.35
CA GLU A 112 5.07 -10.72 14.01
C GLU A 112 6.38 -11.12 13.34
N LEU A 113 6.41 -11.18 12.00
CA LEU A 113 7.57 -11.62 11.24
C LEU A 113 8.71 -10.63 11.34
N VAL A 114 8.45 -9.32 11.22
CA VAL A 114 9.50 -8.30 11.15
C VAL A 114 10.12 -7.99 12.51
N ALA A 115 9.44 -8.29 13.62
CA ALA A 115 9.89 -7.95 14.98
C ALA A 115 11.26 -8.57 15.35
N ASP A 116 11.56 -9.75 14.80
CA ASP A 116 12.77 -10.54 15.08
C ASP A 116 13.73 -10.61 13.88
N LEU A 117 13.45 -9.89 12.79
CA LEU A 117 14.36 -9.83 11.65
C LEU A 117 15.51 -8.88 11.92
N ASP A 118 16.69 -9.30 11.50
CA ASP A 118 17.90 -8.52 11.58
C ASP A 118 18.25 -8.03 10.16
N TYR A 119 18.26 -6.71 10.00
CA TYR A 119 18.43 -5.99 8.73
C TYR A 119 19.04 -4.61 8.99
N ASP A 120 19.72 -4.05 8.00
CA ASP A 120 20.42 -2.77 8.12
C ASP A 120 19.51 -1.58 7.78
N ILE A 121 18.64 -1.74 6.77
CA ILE A 121 17.62 -0.76 6.38
C ILE A 121 16.30 -1.43 6.03
N CYS A 122 15.21 -0.68 6.15
CA CYS A 122 13.90 -1.10 5.66
C CYS A 122 13.44 -0.16 4.53
N VAL A 123 12.92 -0.75 3.45
CA VAL A 123 12.34 -0.02 2.32
C VAL A 123 10.88 -0.41 2.12
N LEU A 124 10.01 0.59 2.06
CA LEU A 124 8.59 0.48 1.78
C LEU A 124 8.32 0.92 0.33
N THR A 125 7.99 -0.02 -0.55
CA THR A 125 7.95 0.23 -2.00
C THR A 125 6.56 0.46 -2.59
N GLY A 126 5.65 1.04 -1.79
CA GLY A 126 4.36 1.54 -2.24
C GLY A 126 3.20 0.55 -2.14
N ASP A 127 2.04 1.00 -2.63
CA ASP A 127 0.75 0.32 -2.61
C ASP A 127 0.30 -0.01 -1.19
N PHE A 128 0.29 1.05 -0.36
CA PHE A 128 -0.17 1.02 1.03
C PHE A 128 -1.68 0.85 1.14
N ARG A 129 -2.45 1.40 0.18
CA ARG A 129 -3.91 1.37 0.15
C ARG A 129 -4.45 0.40 -0.89
N ALA A 130 -5.58 -0.25 -0.62
CA ALA A 130 -6.24 -1.17 -1.55
C ALA A 130 -6.83 -0.49 -2.80
N LYS A 131 -7.61 0.57 -2.59
CA LYS A 131 -8.29 1.29 -3.68
C LYS A 131 -7.40 2.42 -4.19
N THR A 132 -7.56 2.79 -5.46
CA THR A 132 -6.85 3.93 -6.06
C THR A 132 -7.55 5.27 -5.78
N PHE A 133 -8.75 5.25 -5.21
CA PHE A 133 -9.60 6.42 -4.95
C PHE A 133 -10.34 6.29 -3.61
N GLY A 134 -10.89 7.41 -3.13
CA GLY A 134 -11.64 7.48 -1.88
C GLY A 134 -10.76 7.50 -0.61
N PRO A 135 -11.39 7.27 0.56
CA PRO A 135 -10.72 7.35 1.87
C PRO A 135 -9.47 6.47 1.97
N PHE A 136 -8.46 6.94 2.67
CA PHE A 136 -7.15 6.28 2.82
C PHE A 136 -6.69 6.18 4.29
N GLU A 137 -7.47 6.69 5.22
CA GLU A 137 -7.16 6.77 6.65
C GLU A 137 -6.95 5.37 7.25
N ALA A 138 -7.81 4.41 6.87
CA ALA A 138 -7.65 3.01 7.32
C ALA A 138 -6.34 2.37 6.83
N ALA A 139 -5.85 2.77 5.65
CA ALA A 139 -4.56 2.31 5.15
C ALA A 139 -3.42 2.94 5.95
N LEU A 140 -3.48 4.24 6.25
CA LEU A 140 -2.51 4.93 7.10
C LEU A 140 -2.45 4.32 8.52
N ASP A 141 -3.60 4.01 9.13
CA ASP A 141 -3.66 3.34 10.43
C ASP A 141 -2.97 1.96 10.37
N GLY A 142 -3.20 1.20 9.30
CA GLY A 142 -2.57 -0.08 9.06
C GLY A 142 -1.05 0.04 8.91
N VAL A 143 -0.58 1.00 8.11
CA VAL A 143 0.85 1.29 7.91
C VAL A 143 1.49 1.75 9.22
N ALA A 144 0.85 2.62 9.99
CA ALA A 144 1.38 3.09 11.27
C ALA A 144 1.64 1.93 12.26
N ARG A 145 0.75 0.94 12.30
CA ARG A 145 0.94 -0.27 13.11
C ARG A 145 2.12 -1.12 12.65
N VAL A 146 2.28 -1.30 11.34
CA VAL A 146 3.42 -2.03 10.77
C VAL A 146 4.71 -1.28 11.07
N ARG A 147 4.74 0.03 10.79
CA ARG A 147 5.88 0.91 11.08
C ARG A 147 6.30 0.77 12.53
N ALA A 148 5.38 0.81 13.50
CA ALA A 148 5.74 0.72 14.92
C ALA A 148 6.59 -0.51 15.29
N SER A 149 6.59 -1.55 14.45
CA SER A 149 7.38 -2.78 14.64
C SER A 149 8.70 -2.78 13.84
N LEU A 150 8.88 -1.82 12.93
CA LEU A 150 10.10 -1.63 12.13
C LEU A 150 11.12 -0.78 12.90
N ARG A 151 12.39 -1.11 12.69
CA ARG A 151 13.57 -0.48 13.29
C ARG A 151 14.54 0.00 12.21
N GLY A 152 15.49 0.84 12.61
CA GLY A 152 16.56 1.34 11.73
C GLY A 152 16.10 2.39 10.72
N PRO A 153 16.98 2.79 9.79
CA PRO A 153 16.64 3.71 8.71
C PRO A 153 15.52 3.15 7.82
N LEU A 154 14.51 3.97 7.58
CA LEU A 154 13.34 3.64 6.78
C LEU A 154 13.29 4.54 5.53
N TYR A 155 12.98 3.96 4.39
CA TYR A 155 12.80 4.70 3.14
C TYR A 155 11.49 4.28 2.49
N GLY A 156 10.70 5.24 2.03
CA GLY A 156 9.39 4.99 1.42
C GLY A 156 9.26 5.62 0.04
N VAL A 157 8.56 4.92 -0.86
CA VAL A 157 8.03 5.49 -2.09
C VAL A 157 6.54 5.18 -2.19
N LEU A 158 5.79 6.02 -2.91
CA LEU A 158 4.38 5.76 -3.20
C LEU A 158 4.23 4.80 -4.36
N GLY A 159 3.21 3.95 -4.29
CA GLY A 159 2.74 3.13 -5.41
C GLY A 159 1.63 3.82 -6.19
N ASN A 160 1.09 3.14 -7.20
CA ASN A 160 0.00 3.67 -8.02
C ASN A 160 -1.35 3.67 -7.30
N HIS A 161 -1.50 2.92 -6.20
CA HIS A 161 -2.70 2.97 -5.36
C HIS A 161 -2.68 4.12 -4.35
N ASP A 162 -1.52 4.73 -4.12
CA ASP A 162 -1.35 5.71 -3.06
C ASP A 162 -1.56 7.13 -3.60
N THR A 163 -2.37 7.90 -2.88
CA THR A 163 -2.52 9.33 -3.16
C THR A 163 -1.34 10.09 -2.55
N VAL A 164 -0.90 11.14 -3.24
CA VAL A 164 0.11 12.08 -2.70
C VAL A 164 -0.32 12.67 -1.35
N ARG A 165 -1.63 12.73 -1.09
CA ARG A 165 -2.21 13.21 0.18
C ARG A 165 -1.81 12.38 1.40
N MET A 166 -1.30 11.16 1.19
CA MET A 166 -0.76 10.32 2.27
C MET A 166 0.62 10.75 2.73
N VAL A 167 1.39 11.46 1.90
CA VAL A 167 2.82 11.79 2.17
C VAL A 167 3.02 12.46 3.53
N PRO A 168 2.28 13.52 3.91
CA PRO A 168 2.54 14.18 5.19
C PRO A 168 2.39 13.24 6.39
N ALA A 169 1.38 12.39 6.38
CA ALA A 169 1.15 11.43 7.45
C ALA A 169 2.21 10.31 7.45
N LEU A 170 2.63 9.84 6.26
CA LEU A 170 3.71 8.85 6.16
C LEU A 170 5.05 9.41 6.65
N GLU A 171 5.37 10.67 6.34
CA GLU A 171 6.58 11.33 6.82
C GLU A 171 6.55 11.58 8.33
N ASP A 172 5.37 11.87 8.91
CA ASP A 172 5.21 11.98 10.37
C ASP A 172 5.50 10.66 11.10
N MET A 173 5.38 9.53 10.40
CA MET A 173 5.73 8.23 10.96
C MET A 173 7.25 8.01 11.01
N GLY A 174 8.07 8.85 10.36
CA GLY A 174 9.54 8.77 10.37
C GLY A 174 10.12 8.05 9.17
#